data_AF-A0A433C6J8-F1
#
_entry.id   AF-A0A433C6J8-F1
#
_cell.length_a   1.000
_cell.length_b   1.000
_cell.length_c   1.000
_cell.angle_alpha   90.00
_cell.angle_beta   90.00
_cell.angle_gamma   90.00
#
_symmetry.space_group_name_H-M   'P 1'
#
loop_
_entity.id
_entity.type
_entity.pdbx_description
1 polymer ?
#
loop_
_entity_poly.entity_id
_entity_poly.type
_entity_poly.pdbx_seq_one_letter_code
_entity_poly.pdbx_strand_id
1 'polypeptide(L)'
;MDKGRAGNVIGFVLAAAVVGALTGLAAGSFRALLDYATQWRASLSHWSHGSWWGPIVVVAICAVCTAVAASLVRRVEPNAEGSGIPRVEAVVAGRAEPGRFRILPIKYIGGLLSLGSGLALGREGPSVQMGGSIAVIVASATRRSQADLRILAAAGAAAGLATAFNAPIAGGVFVLEELVKRFDPRTTVATLVASASGFMAAYPFVHSGSDFQVPPLADPQLAGSGWVLAVGVLTGVLGVLYNKAIMFGLRTADTSRWPVEVRAALIGAGVGVLVWYSPNLAGGGDHLTQEALLGHGAIGAVTAVLVLR
;
A
#
# COMPACT_ATOMS: atom_id res chain seq x y z
N MET A 1 -39.94 -1.97 -14.81
CA MET A 1 -38.59 -2.46 -14.45
C MET A 1 -38.73 -3.87 -13.91
N ASP A 2 -38.07 -4.83 -14.55
CA ASP A 2 -38.24 -6.26 -14.28
C ASP A 2 -37.63 -6.68 -12.93
N LYS A 3 -38.42 -7.36 -12.09
CA LYS A 3 -38.04 -7.76 -10.71
C LYS A 3 -36.79 -8.66 -10.71
N GLY A 4 -36.58 -9.47 -11.76
CA GLY A 4 -35.38 -10.31 -11.91
C GLY A 4 -34.09 -9.51 -12.14
N ARG A 5 -34.18 -8.38 -12.86
CA ARG A 5 -33.06 -7.49 -13.15
C ARG A 5 -32.68 -6.64 -11.92
N ALA A 6 -33.68 -6.19 -11.15
CA ALA A 6 -33.46 -5.48 -9.90
C ALA A 6 -32.84 -6.37 -8.80
N GLY A 7 -33.30 -7.62 -8.66
CA GLY A 7 -32.73 -8.58 -7.71
C GLY A 7 -31.25 -8.89 -7.97
N ASN A 8 -30.85 -8.93 -9.24
CA ASN A 8 -29.44 -9.14 -9.61
C ASN A 8 -28.55 -7.92 -9.26
N VAL A 9 -29.07 -6.70 -9.40
CA VAL A 9 -28.33 -5.46 -9.05
C VAL A 9 -28.16 -5.33 -7.54
N ILE A 10 -29.21 -5.57 -6.75
CA ILE A 10 -29.11 -5.51 -5.27
C ILE A 10 -28.11 -6.56 -4.77
N GLY A 11 -28.22 -7.80 -5.23
CA GLY A 11 -27.28 -8.85 -4.85
C GLY A 11 -25.84 -8.53 -5.25
N PHE A 12 -25.64 -7.82 -6.37
CA PHE A 12 -24.32 -7.39 -6.81
C PHE A 12 -23.74 -6.28 -5.92
N VAL A 13 -24.53 -5.29 -5.54
CA VAL A 13 -24.12 -4.22 -4.62
C VAL A 13 -23.82 -4.78 -3.23
N LEU A 14 -24.62 -5.74 -2.74
CA LEU A 14 -24.33 -6.45 -1.49
C LEU A 14 -23.01 -7.21 -1.57
N ALA A 15 -22.72 -7.86 -2.69
CA ALA A 15 -21.42 -8.51 -2.90
C ALA A 15 -20.27 -7.49 -2.86
N ALA A 16 -20.44 -6.31 -3.45
CA ALA A 16 -19.45 -5.23 -3.37
C ALA A 16 -19.25 -4.73 -1.93
N ALA A 17 -20.32 -4.56 -1.15
CA ALA A 17 -20.23 -4.20 0.26
C ALA A 17 -19.49 -5.27 1.09
N VAL A 18 -19.76 -6.55 0.83
CA VAL A 18 -19.05 -7.67 1.48
C VAL A 18 -17.58 -7.70 1.11
N VAL A 19 -17.25 -7.51 -0.18
CA VAL A 19 -15.85 -7.36 -0.62
C VAL A 19 -15.18 -6.20 0.11
N GLY A 20 -15.86 -5.06 0.19
CA GLY A 20 -15.40 -3.90 0.93
C GLY A 20 -15.10 -4.19 2.38
N ALA A 21 -16.09 -4.72 3.12
CA ALA A 21 -15.95 -5.04 4.54
C ALA A 21 -14.83 -6.03 4.82
N LEU A 22 -14.75 -7.13 4.07
CA LEU A 22 -13.68 -8.13 4.21
C LEU A 22 -12.30 -7.53 3.88
N THR A 23 -12.22 -6.66 2.87
CA THR A 23 -10.99 -5.94 2.53
C THR A 23 -10.60 -4.99 3.65
N GLY A 24 -11.56 -4.28 4.23
CA GLY A 24 -11.34 -3.38 5.37
C GLY A 24 -10.82 -4.10 6.61
N LEU A 25 -11.36 -5.28 6.92
CA LEU A 25 -10.87 -6.12 8.02
C LEU A 25 -9.43 -6.58 7.77
N ALA A 26 -9.13 -7.05 6.55
CA ALA A 26 -7.79 -7.51 6.18
C ALA A 26 -6.77 -6.35 6.14
N ALA A 27 -7.07 -5.26 5.45
CA ALA A 27 -6.18 -4.11 5.34
C ALA A 27 -6.06 -3.33 6.66
N GLY A 28 -7.13 -3.26 7.46
CA GLY A 28 -7.14 -2.63 8.78
C GLY A 28 -6.28 -3.39 9.78
N SER A 29 -6.46 -4.71 9.89
CA SER A 29 -5.60 -5.55 10.74
C SER A 29 -4.14 -5.55 10.27
N PHE A 30 -3.91 -5.56 8.94
CA PHE A 30 -2.58 -5.41 8.37
C PHE A 30 -1.92 -4.09 8.80
N ARG A 31 -2.63 -2.96 8.68
CA ARG A 31 -2.17 -1.65 9.14
C ARG A 31 -1.82 -1.67 10.63
N ALA A 32 -2.73 -2.15 11.49
CA ALA A 32 -2.49 -2.20 12.93
C ALA A 32 -1.22 -3.00 13.29
N LEU A 33 -1.00 -4.13 12.62
CA LEU A 33 0.22 -4.92 12.82
C LEU A 33 1.48 -4.22 12.32
N LEU A 34 1.42 -3.40 11.27
CA LEU A 34 2.55 -2.57 10.84
C LEU A 34 2.86 -1.45 11.84
N ASP A 35 1.83 -0.86 12.47
CA ASP A 35 2.00 0.13 13.52
C ASP A 35 2.68 -0.50 14.74
N TYR A 36 2.24 -1.70 15.15
CA TYR A 36 2.94 -2.48 16.18
C TYR A 36 4.36 -2.83 15.77
N ALA A 37 4.60 -3.29 14.54
CA ALA A 37 5.94 -3.61 14.06
C ALA A 37 6.88 -2.40 14.11
N THR A 38 6.35 -1.20 13.84
CA THR A 38 7.11 0.06 13.94
C THR A 38 7.50 0.38 15.39
N GLN A 39 6.58 0.22 16.35
CA GLN A 39 6.87 0.40 17.78
C GLN A 39 7.89 -0.63 18.29
N TRP A 40 7.74 -1.90 17.88
CA TRP A 40 8.68 -2.97 18.20
C TRP A 40 10.06 -2.69 17.65
N ARG A 41 10.16 -2.22 16.41
CA ARG A 41 11.41 -1.85 15.75
C ARG A 41 12.12 -0.70 16.47
N ALA A 42 11.38 0.31 16.94
CA ALA A 42 11.92 1.40 17.76
C ALA A 42 12.43 0.89 19.12
N SER A 43 11.67 0.02 19.77
CA SER A 43 12.05 -0.59 21.06
C SER A 43 13.30 -1.46 20.94
N LEU A 44 13.39 -2.25 19.86
CA LEU A 44 14.54 -3.08 19.52
C LEU A 44 15.78 -2.21 19.26
N SER A 45 15.64 -1.13 18.50
CA SER A 45 16.73 -0.17 18.26
C SER A 45 17.22 0.47 19.58
N HIS A 46 16.31 0.90 20.45
CA HIS A 46 16.68 1.46 21.75
C HIS A 46 17.44 0.46 22.63
N TRP A 47 16.94 -0.78 22.77
CA TRP A 47 17.62 -1.85 23.50
C TRP A 47 19.00 -2.16 22.92
N SER A 48 19.13 -2.14 21.59
CA SER A 48 20.38 -2.50 20.91
C SER A 48 21.55 -1.56 21.19
N HIS A 49 21.30 -0.32 21.61
CA HIS A 49 22.36 0.61 22.01
C HIS A 49 22.97 0.29 23.39
N GLY A 50 22.26 -0.48 24.22
CA GLY A 50 22.75 -0.91 25.53
C GLY A 50 23.71 -2.11 25.49
N SER A 51 23.97 -2.68 24.30
CA SER A 51 24.76 -3.90 24.14
C SER A 51 25.66 -3.83 22.91
N TRP A 52 26.90 -4.29 23.02
CA TRP A 52 27.87 -4.30 21.90
C TRP A 52 27.43 -5.19 20.72
N TRP A 53 26.61 -6.22 20.97
CA TRP A 53 26.08 -7.12 19.94
C TRP A 53 24.66 -6.75 19.49
N GLY A 54 24.04 -5.76 20.12
CA GLY A 54 22.70 -5.27 19.77
C GLY A 54 22.54 -4.88 18.29
N PRO A 55 23.47 -4.10 17.68
CA PRO A 55 23.36 -3.69 16.29
C PRO A 55 23.29 -4.89 15.33
N ILE A 56 24.06 -5.95 15.61
CA ILE A 56 24.08 -7.18 14.81
C ILE A 56 22.71 -7.85 14.80
N VAL A 57 22.01 -7.84 15.93
CA VAL A 57 20.66 -8.42 16.06
C VAL A 57 19.64 -7.65 15.23
N VAL A 58 19.67 -6.32 15.28
CA VAL A 58 18.77 -5.47 14.48
C VAL A 58 18.95 -5.76 13.00
N VAL A 59 20.20 -5.74 12.54
CA VAL A 59 20.56 -6.02 11.15
C VAL A 59 20.14 -7.43 10.74
N ALA A 60 20.41 -8.44 11.57
CA ALA A 60 20.04 -9.82 11.29
C ALA A 60 18.52 -10.01 11.21
N ILE A 61 17.74 -9.41 12.10
CA ILE A 61 16.27 -9.51 12.08
C ILE A 61 15.72 -8.90 10.79
N CYS A 62 16.16 -7.68 10.42
CA CYS A 62 15.70 -7.05 9.18
C CYS A 62 16.09 -7.86 7.93
N ALA A 63 17.32 -8.39 7.88
CA ALA A 63 17.79 -9.25 6.80
C ALA A 63 16.99 -10.56 6.69
N VAL A 64 16.71 -11.22 7.81
CA VAL A 64 15.95 -12.48 7.83
C VAL A 64 14.50 -12.23 7.43
N CYS A 65 13.84 -11.22 7.99
CA CYS A 65 12.44 -10.90 7.65
C CYS A 65 12.27 -10.63 6.14
N THR A 66 13.15 -9.82 5.55
CA THR A 66 13.11 -9.50 4.11
C THR A 66 13.44 -10.72 3.23
N ALA A 67 14.42 -11.54 3.62
CA ALA A 67 14.75 -12.78 2.93
C ALA A 67 13.58 -13.79 2.95
N VAL A 68 12.93 -13.94 4.10
CA VAL A 68 11.75 -14.81 4.27
C VAL A 68 10.58 -14.28 3.44
N ALA A 69 10.33 -12.96 3.45
CA ALA A 69 9.30 -12.35 2.61
C ALA A 69 9.53 -12.63 1.12
N ALA A 70 10.77 -12.45 0.64
CA ALA A 70 11.16 -12.73 -0.74
C ALA A 70 11.03 -14.22 -1.09
N SER A 71 11.46 -15.11 -0.18
CA SER A 71 11.32 -16.56 -0.33
C SER A 71 9.87 -17.00 -0.44
N LEU A 72 9.00 -16.44 0.42
CA LEU A 72 7.57 -16.72 0.45
C LEU A 72 6.90 -16.36 -0.89
N VAL A 73 7.17 -15.17 -1.42
CA VAL A 73 6.65 -14.75 -2.73
C VAL A 73 7.23 -15.64 -3.84
N ARG A 74 8.55 -15.77 -3.92
CA ARG A 74 9.23 -16.50 -5.00
C ARG A 74 8.79 -17.97 -5.08
N ARG A 75 8.67 -18.66 -3.94
CA ARG A 75 8.47 -20.11 -3.90
C ARG A 75 7.01 -20.52 -3.81
N VAL A 76 6.15 -19.68 -3.23
CA VAL A 76 4.77 -20.08 -2.89
C VAL A 76 3.74 -19.42 -3.80
N GLU A 77 3.87 -18.12 -4.07
CA GLU A 77 2.94 -17.39 -4.95
C GLU A 77 3.64 -16.16 -5.59
N PRO A 78 4.31 -16.34 -6.74
CA PRO A 78 5.04 -15.27 -7.42
C PRO A 78 4.17 -14.09 -7.83
N ASN A 79 2.86 -14.32 -7.99
CA ASN A 79 1.91 -13.28 -8.38
C ASN A 79 1.66 -12.25 -7.26
N ALA A 80 2.16 -12.49 -6.04
CA ALA A 80 2.13 -11.55 -4.93
C ALA A 80 3.32 -10.57 -4.89
N GLU A 81 4.17 -10.56 -5.91
CA GLU A 81 5.33 -9.65 -6.01
C GLU A 81 4.95 -8.17 -6.11
N GLY A 82 5.85 -7.31 -5.61
CA GLY A 82 5.81 -5.86 -5.81
C GLY A 82 4.57 -5.18 -5.22
N SER A 83 4.17 -4.07 -5.85
CA SER A 83 2.97 -3.31 -5.45
C SER A 83 1.70 -4.17 -5.53
N GLY A 84 1.52 -4.90 -6.63
CA GLY A 84 0.29 -5.65 -6.90
C GLY A 84 -0.80 -4.83 -7.59
N ILE A 85 -0.76 -3.49 -7.51
CA ILE A 85 -1.67 -2.60 -8.25
C ILE A 85 -1.66 -2.90 -9.76
N PRO A 86 -0.50 -3.02 -10.45
CA PRO A 86 -0.49 -3.31 -11.90
C PRO A 86 -1.17 -4.63 -12.25
N ARG A 87 -1.12 -5.62 -11.33
CA ARG A 87 -1.80 -6.89 -11.55
C ARG A 87 -3.31 -6.76 -11.39
N VAL A 88 -3.77 -6.06 -10.36
CA VAL A 88 -5.20 -5.80 -10.16
C VAL A 88 -5.74 -4.99 -11.34
N GLU A 89 -5.02 -3.97 -11.80
CA GLU A 89 -5.35 -3.21 -13.02
C GLU A 89 -5.46 -4.16 -14.23
N ALA A 90 -4.49 -5.05 -14.44
CA ALA A 90 -4.54 -6.02 -15.53
C ALA A 90 -5.76 -6.96 -15.45
N VAL A 91 -6.15 -7.40 -14.25
CA VAL A 91 -7.37 -8.22 -14.05
C VAL A 91 -8.63 -7.40 -14.36
N VAL A 92 -8.73 -6.18 -13.85
CA VAL A 92 -9.85 -5.27 -14.09
C VAL A 92 -10.01 -4.96 -15.60
N ALA A 93 -8.88 -4.74 -16.28
CA ALA A 93 -8.82 -4.52 -17.73
C ALA A 93 -9.04 -5.80 -18.56
N GLY A 94 -9.12 -6.98 -17.94
CA GLY A 94 -9.25 -8.26 -18.62
C GLY A 94 -8.00 -8.70 -19.38
N ARG A 95 -6.84 -8.15 -19.04
CA ARG A 95 -5.51 -8.49 -19.61
C ARG A 95 -4.76 -9.55 -18.80
N ALA A 96 -5.26 -9.89 -17.61
CA ALA A 96 -4.73 -10.96 -16.77
C ALA A 96 -5.87 -11.77 -16.14
N GLU A 97 -5.60 -13.05 -15.89
CA GLU A 97 -6.53 -13.91 -15.16
C GLU A 97 -6.58 -13.54 -13.67
N PRO A 98 -7.76 -13.66 -13.03
CA PRO A 98 -7.90 -13.44 -11.60
C PRO A 98 -6.92 -14.29 -10.78
N GLY A 99 -6.41 -13.69 -9.71
CA GLY A 99 -5.45 -14.32 -8.82
C GLY A 99 -6.02 -15.50 -8.04
N ARG A 100 -5.16 -16.42 -7.62
CA ARG A 100 -5.52 -17.51 -6.71
C ARG A 100 -5.76 -16.98 -5.30
N PHE A 101 -6.59 -17.67 -4.51
CA PHE A 101 -6.83 -17.31 -3.10
C PHE A 101 -5.53 -17.21 -2.28
N ARG A 102 -4.49 -17.97 -2.66
CA ARG A 102 -3.17 -17.99 -2.01
C ARG A 102 -2.44 -16.65 -2.07
N ILE A 103 -2.77 -15.75 -3.01
CA ILE A 103 -2.18 -14.40 -3.06
C ILE A 103 -2.47 -13.64 -1.76
N LEU A 104 -3.67 -13.78 -1.19
CA LEU A 104 -4.10 -13.06 0.00
C LEU A 104 -3.17 -13.31 1.21
N PRO A 105 -3.01 -14.55 1.72
CA PRO A 105 -2.15 -14.80 2.87
C PRO A 105 -0.67 -14.53 2.58
N ILE A 106 -0.20 -14.76 1.35
CA ILE A 106 1.20 -14.51 0.98
C ILE A 106 1.50 -13.02 0.92
N LYS A 107 0.60 -12.20 0.36
CA LYS A 107 0.75 -10.76 0.36
C LYS A 107 0.65 -10.18 1.77
N TYR A 108 -0.26 -10.69 2.59
CA TYR A 108 -0.40 -10.27 3.98
C TYR A 108 0.88 -10.55 4.78
N ILE A 109 1.33 -11.80 4.83
CA ILE A 109 2.51 -12.19 5.64
C ILE A 109 3.81 -11.61 5.05
N GLY A 110 3.99 -11.71 3.73
CA GLY A 110 5.16 -11.14 3.05
C GLY A 110 5.22 -9.62 3.18
N GLY A 111 4.08 -8.96 3.10
CA GLY A 111 3.93 -7.52 3.37
C GLY A 111 4.32 -7.17 4.81
N LEU A 112 3.84 -7.91 5.80
CA LEU A 112 4.17 -7.65 7.21
C LEU A 112 5.67 -7.82 7.49
N LEU A 113 6.28 -8.87 6.95
CA LEU A 113 7.71 -9.12 7.11
C LEU A 113 8.55 -8.04 6.40
N SER A 114 8.17 -7.63 5.19
CA SER A 114 8.90 -6.63 4.42
C SER A 114 8.72 -5.21 4.99
N LEU A 115 7.48 -4.71 5.06
CA LEU A 115 7.19 -3.37 5.59
C LEU A 115 7.52 -3.27 7.08
N GLY A 116 7.18 -4.29 7.87
CA GLY A 116 7.44 -4.30 9.31
C GLY A 116 8.92 -4.32 9.69
N SER A 117 9.79 -4.88 8.83
CA SER A 117 11.24 -4.80 8.99
C SER A 117 11.83 -3.41 8.72
N GLY A 118 11.04 -2.49 8.16
CA GLY A 118 11.43 -1.10 7.91
C GLY A 118 11.77 -0.77 6.46
N LEU A 119 11.47 -1.64 5.49
CA LEU A 119 11.66 -1.29 4.08
C LEU A 119 10.86 -0.03 3.70
N ALA A 120 11.43 0.79 2.81
CA ALA A 120 10.79 2.00 2.29
C ALA A 120 9.67 1.65 1.29
N LEU A 121 8.58 1.10 1.80
CA LEU A 121 7.43 0.60 1.03
C LEU A 121 6.11 1.11 1.63
N GLY A 122 5.12 1.32 0.77
CA GLY A 122 3.77 1.71 1.17
C GLY A 122 2.84 0.51 1.36
N ARG A 123 1.92 0.61 2.32
CA ARG A 123 0.85 -0.39 2.58
C ARG A 123 -0.28 -0.39 1.55
N GLU A 124 -0.31 0.62 0.68
CA GLU A 124 -1.20 0.80 -0.46
C GLU A 124 -1.30 -0.45 -1.34
N GLY A 125 -0.16 -0.87 -1.91
CA GLY A 125 -0.09 -1.96 -2.86
C GLY A 125 -0.61 -3.28 -2.28
N PRO A 126 -0.09 -3.73 -1.12
CA PRO A 126 -0.63 -4.88 -0.41
C PRO A 126 -2.15 -4.79 -0.19
N SER A 127 -2.66 -3.67 0.31
CA SER A 127 -4.09 -3.48 0.59
C SER A 127 -4.95 -3.61 -0.68
N VAL A 128 -4.53 -2.98 -1.77
CA VAL A 128 -5.20 -3.07 -3.08
C VAL A 128 -5.21 -4.50 -3.60
N GLN A 129 -4.07 -5.21 -3.55
CA GLN A 129 -3.99 -6.58 -4.06
C GLN A 129 -4.74 -7.58 -3.18
N MET A 130 -4.76 -7.39 -1.86
CA MET A 130 -5.59 -8.16 -0.95
C MET A 130 -7.08 -7.97 -1.26
N GLY A 131 -7.51 -6.73 -1.50
CA GLY A 131 -8.89 -6.42 -1.91
C GLY A 131 -9.28 -7.07 -3.23
N GLY A 132 -8.40 -7.01 -4.24
CA GLY A 132 -8.59 -7.73 -5.50
C GLY A 132 -8.71 -9.25 -5.31
N SER A 133 -7.94 -9.84 -4.40
CA SER A 133 -7.98 -11.28 -4.10
C SER A 133 -9.27 -11.68 -3.35
N ILE A 134 -9.71 -10.86 -2.40
CA ILE A 134 -10.98 -11.03 -1.67
C ILE A 134 -12.16 -10.96 -2.65
N ALA A 135 -12.10 -10.06 -3.63
CA ALA A 135 -13.11 -9.98 -4.69
C ALA A 135 -13.25 -11.30 -5.48
N VAL A 136 -12.13 -11.98 -5.79
CA VAL A 136 -12.17 -13.29 -6.45
C VAL A 136 -12.87 -14.33 -5.58
N ILE A 137 -12.59 -14.35 -4.28
CA ILE A 137 -13.20 -15.28 -3.33
C ILE A 137 -14.72 -15.05 -3.26
N VAL A 138 -15.15 -13.80 -3.07
CA VAL A 138 -16.57 -13.44 -2.97
C VAL A 138 -17.30 -13.68 -4.28
N ALA A 139 -16.71 -13.30 -5.42
CA ALA A 139 -17.29 -13.53 -6.74
C ALA A 139 -17.47 -15.02 -7.02
N SER A 140 -16.49 -15.85 -6.64
CA SER A 140 -16.58 -17.31 -6.79
C SER A 140 -17.66 -17.92 -5.90
N ALA A 141 -17.70 -17.53 -4.62
CA ALA A 141 -18.70 -18.01 -3.65
C ALA A 141 -20.13 -17.62 -4.05
N THR A 142 -20.30 -16.45 -4.66
CA THR A 142 -21.60 -15.94 -5.13
C THR A 142 -21.89 -16.23 -6.61
N ARG A 143 -21.06 -17.08 -7.25
CA ARG A 143 -21.19 -17.52 -8.67
C ARG A 143 -21.37 -16.36 -9.66
N ARG A 144 -20.60 -15.29 -9.48
CA ARG A 144 -20.64 -14.09 -10.33
C ARG A 144 -19.95 -14.35 -11.67
N SER A 145 -20.41 -13.64 -12.70
CA SER A 145 -19.77 -13.67 -14.01
C SER A 145 -18.37 -13.06 -13.96
N GLN A 146 -17.53 -13.34 -14.96
CA GLN A 146 -16.22 -12.70 -15.07
C GLN A 146 -16.31 -11.17 -15.20
N ALA A 147 -17.36 -10.65 -15.83
CA ALA A 147 -17.59 -9.21 -15.92
C ALA A 147 -17.87 -8.60 -14.53
N ASP A 148 -18.71 -9.27 -13.73
CA ASP A 148 -19.02 -8.85 -12.37
C ASP A 148 -17.79 -8.97 -11.45
N LEU A 149 -16.99 -10.03 -11.60
CA LEU A 149 -15.74 -10.21 -10.87
C LEU A 149 -14.78 -9.04 -11.10
N ARG A 150 -14.62 -8.58 -12.35
CA ARG A 150 -13.73 -7.44 -12.66
C ARG A 150 -14.18 -6.16 -11.96
N ILE A 151 -15.48 -5.91 -11.91
CA ILE A 151 -16.02 -4.75 -11.17
C ILE A 151 -15.83 -4.94 -9.67
N LEU A 152 -16.04 -6.14 -9.13
CA LEU A 152 -15.78 -6.44 -7.71
C LEU A 152 -14.28 -6.33 -7.37
N ALA A 153 -13.38 -6.67 -8.29
CA ALA A 153 -11.94 -6.52 -8.10
C ALA A 153 -11.54 -5.05 -8.03
N ALA A 154 -12.12 -4.20 -8.88
CA ALA A 154 -12.00 -2.74 -8.75
C ALA A 154 -12.58 -2.26 -7.41
N ALA A 155 -13.75 -2.78 -7.00
CA ALA A 155 -14.37 -2.41 -5.73
C ALA A 155 -13.51 -2.81 -4.52
N GLY A 156 -12.89 -4.00 -4.54
CA GLY A 156 -11.93 -4.43 -3.53
C GLY A 156 -10.65 -3.58 -3.53
N ALA A 157 -10.14 -3.20 -4.70
CA ALA A 157 -9.02 -2.26 -4.81
C ALA A 157 -9.36 -0.91 -4.13
N ALA A 158 -10.58 -0.41 -4.35
CA ALA A 158 -11.03 0.86 -3.79
C ALA A 158 -11.13 0.80 -2.27
N ALA A 159 -11.68 -0.29 -1.74
CA ALA A 159 -11.71 -0.57 -0.30
C ALA A 159 -10.31 -0.69 0.30
N GLY A 160 -9.39 -1.36 -0.39
CA GLY A 160 -8.00 -1.48 0.04
C GLY A 160 -7.32 -0.12 0.18
N LEU A 161 -7.44 0.73 -0.84
CA LEU A 161 -6.88 2.09 -0.82
C LEU A 161 -7.55 2.97 0.25
N ALA A 162 -8.88 2.88 0.37
CA ALA A 162 -9.65 3.61 1.38
C ALA A 162 -9.21 3.30 2.80
N THR A 163 -9.02 2.00 3.10
CA THR A 163 -8.52 1.56 4.40
C THR A 163 -7.04 1.91 4.60
N ALA A 164 -6.23 1.85 3.53
CA ALA A 164 -4.83 2.23 3.59
C ALA A 164 -4.66 3.73 3.92
N PHE A 165 -5.47 4.62 3.39
CA PHE A 165 -5.33 6.06 3.68
C PHE A 165 -6.34 6.64 4.68
N ASN A 166 -7.19 5.81 5.29
CA ASN A 166 -8.33 6.31 6.05
C ASN A 166 -9.20 7.30 5.24
N ALA A 167 -9.33 7.06 3.93
CA ALA A 167 -9.84 8.04 2.96
C ALA A 167 -10.82 7.40 1.96
N PRO A 168 -12.11 7.21 2.34
CA PRO A 168 -13.07 6.45 1.53
C PRO A 168 -13.41 7.12 0.20
N ILE A 169 -13.48 8.45 0.15
CA ILE A 169 -13.75 9.17 -1.10
C ILE A 169 -12.55 9.03 -2.04
N ALA A 170 -11.34 9.29 -1.54
CA ALA A 170 -10.11 9.18 -2.32
C ALA A 170 -9.92 7.76 -2.87
N GLY A 171 -10.12 6.72 -2.05
CA GLY A 171 -10.02 5.32 -2.48
C GLY A 171 -10.99 4.95 -3.61
N GLY A 172 -12.25 5.39 -3.50
CA GLY A 172 -13.26 5.15 -4.52
C GLY A 172 -12.97 5.87 -5.83
N VAL A 173 -12.59 7.15 -5.77
CA VAL A 173 -12.32 7.99 -6.95
C VAL A 173 -11.02 7.56 -7.64
N PHE A 174 -9.95 7.29 -6.88
CA PHE A 174 -8.66 6.87 -7.43
C PHE A 174 -8.80 5.61 -8.30
N VAL A 175 -9.59 4.63 -7.85
CA VAL A 175 -9.80 3.42 -8.65
C VAL A 175 -10.55 3.72 -9.95
N LEU A 176 -11.53 4.62 -9.93
CA LEU A 176 -12.27 4.99 -11.14
C LEU A 176 -11.38 5.73 -12.14
N GLU A 177 -10.52 6.62 -11.65
CA GLU A 177 -9.60 7.42 -12.45
C GLU A 177 -8.42 6.59 -12.98
N GLU A 178 -7.69 5.88 -12.11
CA GLU A 178 -6.43 5.24 -12.47
C GLU A 178 -6.58 3.77 -12.91
N LEU A 179 -7.34 2.96 -12.15
CA LEU A 179 -7.46 1.52 -12.45
C LEU A 179 -8.48 1.22 -13.55
N VAL A 180 -9.66 1.85 -13.49
CA VAL A 180 -10.78 1.56 -14.38
C VAL A 180 -10.78 2.50 -15.60
N LYS A 181 -10.32 3.75 -15.43
CA LYS A 181 -10.24 4.78 -16.49
C LYS A 181 -11.60 5.05 -17.15
N ARG A 182 -12.69 4.89 -16.37
CA ARG A 182 -14.07 5.17 -16.80
C ARG A 182 -15.00 5.36 -15.60
N PHE A 183 -16.03 6.18 -15.79
CA PHE A 183 -17.07 6.45 -14.81
C PHE A 183 -18.42 5.93 -15.32
N ASP A 184 -18.67 4.62 -15.15
CA ASP A 184 -19.99 4.04 -15.40
C ASP A 184 -20.76 3.86 -14.08
N PRO A 185 -22.08 4.09 -14.04
CA PRO A 185 -22.85 4.09 -12.78
C PRO A 185 -22.71 2.80 -11.96
N ARG A 186 -22.60 1.65 -12.63
CA ARG A 186 -22.54 0.36 -11.97
C ARG A 186 -21.20 0.15 -11.25
N THR A 187 -20.10 0.46 -11.93
CA THR A 187 -18.75 0.40 -11.34
C THR A 187 -18.61 1.43 -10.23
N THR A 188 -19.06 2.68 -10.47
CA THR A 188 -18.98 3.77 -9.48
C THR A 188 -19.72 3.43 -8.19
N VAL A 189 -20.95 2.93 -8.27
CA VAL A 189 -21.69 2.52 -7.07
C VAL A 189 -20.98 1.38 -6.34
N ALA A 190 -20.48 0.38 -7.07
CA ALA A 190 -19.77 -0.74 -6.45
C ALA A 190 -18.48 -0.30 -5.74
N THR A 191 -17.66 0.54 -6.38
CA THR A 191 -16.39 1.00 -5.79
C THR A 191 -16.62 1.91 -4.59
N LEU A 192 -17.58 2.83 -4.65
CA LEU A 192 -17.91 3.71 -3.52
C LEU A 192 -18.52 2.95 -2.34
N VAL A 193 -19.43 2.00 -2.61
CA VAL A 193 -20.03 1.16 -1.55
C VAL A 193 -18.98 0.28 -0.90
N ALA A 194 -18.11 -0.37 -1.68
CA ALA A 194 -17.03 -1.18 -1.13
C ALA A 194 -16.03 -0.32 -0.34
N SER A 195 -15.68 0.85 -0.86
CA SER A 195 -14.81 1.82 -0.18
C SER A 195 -15.36 2.24 1.19
N ALA A 196 -16.62 2.69 1.25
CA ALA A 196 -17.28 3.05 2.49
C ALA A 196 -17.38 1.86 3.46
N SER A 197 -17.74 0.68 2.95
CA SER A 197 -17.85 -0.54 3.77
C SER A 197 -16.49 -0.96 4.33
N GLY A 198 -15.42 -0.86 3.54
CA GLY A 198 -14.05 -1.18 3.99
C GLY A 198 -13.53 -0.19 5.03
N PHE A 199 -13.78 1.11 4.83
CA PHE A 199 -13.48 2.14 5.81
C PHE A 199 -14.19 1.88 7.15
N MET A 200 -15.51 1.62 7.12
CA MET A 200 -16.28 1.31 8.33
C MET A 200 -15.81 0.01 9.00
N ALA A 201 -15.52 -1.04 8.24
CA ALA A 201 -15.07 -2.32 8.78
C ALA A 201 -13.66 -2.25 9.38
N ALA A 202 -12.82 -1.32 8.90
CA ALA A 202 -11.47 -1.11 9.42
C ALA A 202 -11.45 -0.32 10.75
N TYR A 203 -12.57 0.31 11.14
CA TYR A 203 -12.68 1.17 12.33
C TYR A 203 -12.13 0.55 13.63
N PRO A 204 -12.30 -0.75 13.93
CA PRO A 204 -11.72 -1.35 15.14
C PRO A 204 -10.19 -1.37 15.16
N PHE A 205 -9.54 -1.25 13.99
CA PHE A 205 -8.08 -1.35 13.83
C PHE A 205 -7.43 -0.01 13.52
N VAL A 206 -8.20 0.96 13.03
CA VAL A 206 -7.72 2.23 12.51
C VAL A 206 -8.32 3.37 13.32
N HIS A 207 -7.47 4.28 13.81
CA HIS A 207 -7.90 5.42 14.58
C HIS A 207 -8.85 6.33 13.79
N SER A 208 -9.81 6.94 14.48
CA SER A 208 -10.84 7.82 13.89
C SER A 208 -10.36 9.23 13.53
N GLY A 209 -9.05 9.50 13.63
CA GLY A 209 -8.44 10.81 13.35
C GLY A 209 -7.81 10.90 11.95
N SER A 210 -7.37 12.11 11.59
CA SER A 210 -6.53 12.30 10.41
C SER A 210 -5.16 11.64 10.61
N ASP A 211 -4.68 10.94 9.58
CA ASP A 211 -3.35 10.31 9.60
C ASP A 211 -2.23 11.37 9.71
N PHE A 212 -2.51 12.61 9.27
CA PHE A 212 -1.60 13.75 9.38
C PHE A 212 -2.26 14.93 10.09
N GLN A 213 -1.47 15.64 10.88
CA GLN A 213 -1.82 16.92 11.50
C GLN A 213 -1.17 18.05 10.69
N VAL A 214 -2.00 18.96 10.19
CA VAL A 214 -1.55 20.14 9.44
C VAL A 214 -1.87 21.38 10.27
N PRO A 215 -0.88 22.23 10.61
CA PRO A 215 -1.12 23.49 11.29
C PRO A 215 -2.08 24.38 10.50
N PRO A 216 -2.83 25.29 11.16
CA PRO A 216 -3.66 26.26 10.45
C PRO A 216 -2.84 27.05 9.42
N LEU A 217 -3.25 26.95 8.15
CA LEU A 217 -2.63 27.68 7.05
C LEU A 217 -3.42 28.97 6.77
N ALA A 218 -2.71 30.01 6.32
CA ALA A 218 -3.36 31.23 5.83
C ALA A 218 -4.20 30.93 4.59
N ASP A 219 -5.27 31.70 4.39
CA ASP A 219 -6.13 31.54 3.23
C ASP A 219 -5.35 31.70 1.92
N PRO A 220 -5.61 30.84 0.92
CA PRO A 220 -4.88 30.88 -0.34
C PRO A 220 -5.15 32.19 -1.08
N GLN A 221 -4.08 32.94 -1.36
CA GLN A 221 -4.15 34.19 -2.12
C GLN A 221 -3.72 33.95 -3.57
N LEU A 222 -4.41 34.58 -4.52
CA LEU A 222 -4.07 34.46 -5.94
C LEU A 222 -2.65 34.94 -6.25
N ALA A 223 -2.12 35.89 -5.47
CA ALA A 223 -0.73 36.34 -5.56
C ALA A 223 0.30 35.22 -5.33
N GLY A 224 -0.05 34.19 -4.55
CA GLY A 224 0.80 33.02 -4.30
C GLY A 224 0.71 31.92 -5.38
N SER A 225 -0.17 32.06 -6.37
CA SER A 225 -0.40 31.03 -7.39
C SER A 225 0.85 30.68 -8.22
N GLY A 226 1.78 31.63 -8.39
CA GLY A 226 3.06 31.38 -9.05
C GLY A 226 3.88 30.29 -8.35
N TRP A 227 3.84 30.21 -7.01
CA TRP A 227 4.51 29.15 -6.25
C TRP A 227 3.87 27.79 -6.45
N VAL A 228 2.53 27.74 -6.55
CA VAL A 228 1.80 26.48 -6.83
C VAL A 228 2.21 25.93 -8.20
N LEU A 229 2.31 26.79 -9.22
CA LEU A 229 2.78 26.38 -10.55
C LEU A 229 4.24 25.93 -10.52
N ALA A 230 5.12 26.67 -9.83
CA ALA A 230 6.53 26.31 -9.71
C ALA A 230 6.72 24.94 -9.05
N VAL A 231 6.00 24.67 -7.96
CA VAL A 231 6.00 23.37 -7.27
C VAL A 231 5.44 22.28 -8.18
N GLY A 232 4.36 22.55 -8.93
CA GLY A 232 3.79 21.61 -9.91
C GLY A 232 4.77 21.21 -11.01
N VAL A 233 5.48 22.18 -11.60
CA VAL A 233 6.51 21.92 -12.61
C VAL A 233 7.68 21.13 -12.00
N LEU A 234 8.16 21.54 -10.82
CA LEU A 234 9.27 20.87 -10.14
C LEU A 234 8.92 19.41 -9.80
N THR A 235 7.76 19.17 -9.21
CA THR A 235 7.29 17.81 -8.87
C THR A 235 7.06 16.96 -10.13
N GLY A 236 6.59 17.56 -11.22
CA GLY A 236 6.50 16.89 -12.53
C GLY A 236 7.86 16.41 -13.05
N VAL A 237 8.89 17.27 -13.00
CA VAL A 237 10.26 16.90 -13.41
C VAL A 237 10.84 15.83 -12.49
N LEU A 238 10.70 15.99 -11.16
CA LEU A 238 11.15 15.00 -10.19
C LEU A 238 10.46 13.65 -10.36
N GLY A 239 9.16 13.63 -10.72
CA GLY A 239 8.42 12.41 -11.02
C GLY A 239 8.99 11.63 -12.21
N VAL A 240 9.42 12.33 -13.27
CA VAL A 240 10.09 11.68 -14.41
C VAL A 240 11.43 11.07 -14.00
N LEU A 241 12.22 11.79 -13.20
CA LEU A 241 13.50 11.29 -12.70
C LEU A 241 13.32 10.08 -11.78
N TYR A 242 12.34 10.14 -10.88
CA TYR A 242 12.00 9.04 -9.97
C TYR A 242 11.57 7.79 -10.72
N ASN A 243 10.72 7.93 -11.75
CA ASN A 243 10.34 6.82 -12.62
C ASN A 243 11.56 6.19 -13.32
N LYS A 244 12.48 7.00 -13.84
CA LYS A 244 13.73 6.49 -14.44
C LYS A 244 14.60 5.75 -13.43
N ALA A 245 14.69 6.26 -12.19
CA ALA A 245 15.44 5.63 -11.12
C ALA A 245 14.85 4.26 -10.73
N ILE A 246 13.52 4.16 -10.57
CA ILE A 246 12.84 2.89 -10.33
C ILE A 246 13.12 1.89 -11.46
N MET A 247 12.94 2.31 -12.72
CA MET A 247 13.16 1.43 -13.87
C MET A 247 14.63 1.01 -14.04
N PHE A 248 15.57 1.84 -13.61
CA PHE A 248 16.98 1.46 -13.54
C PHE A 248 17.24 0.45 -12.42
N GLY A 249 16.69 0.69 -11.22
CA GLY A 249 16.81 -0.22 -10.08
C GLY A 249 16.23 -1.61 -10.37
N LEU A 250 15.03 -1.67 -10.96
CA LEU A 250 14.40 -2.94 -11.37
C LEU A 250 15.27 -3.71 -12.37
N ARG A 251 15.74 -3.06 -13.44
CA ARG A 251 16.63 -3.70 -14.43
C ARG A 251 17.92 -4.22 -13.80
N THR A 252 18.50 -3.46 -12.86
CA THR A 252 19.71 -3.87 -12.14
C THR A 252 19.43 -5.07 -11.24
N ALA A 253 18.28 -5.10 -10.57
CA ALA A 253 17.85 -6.24 -9.78
C ALA A 253 17.60 -7.48 -10.65
N ASP A 254 16.93 -7.33 -11.79
CA ASP A 254 16.59 -8.45 -12.69
C ASP A 254 17.81 -9.07 -13.37
N THR A 255 18.83 -8.26 -13.67
CA THR A 255 20.09 -8.72 -14.28
C THR A 255 21.10 -9.28 -13.26
N SER A 256 20.83 -9.13 -11.97
CA SER A 256 21.72 -9.63 -10.91
C SER A 256 21.72 -11.16 -10.85
N ARG A 257 22.93 -11.73 -10.79
CA ARG A 257 23.15 -13.20 -10.64
C ARG A 257 22.82 -13.73 -9.24
N TRP A 258 22.60 -12.83 -8.28
CA TRP A 258 22.38 -13.21 -6.89
C TRP A 258 20.93 -13.70 -6.70
N PRO A 259 20.70 -14.77 -5.93
CA PRO A 259 19.35 -15.23 -5.61
C PRO A 259 18.51 -14.13 -4.97
N VAL A 260 17.21 -14.08 -5.29
CA VAL A 260 16.28 -13.04 -4.82
C VAL A 260 16.31 -12.90 -3.29
N GLU A 261 16.38 -14.02 -2.58
CA GLU A 261 16.44 -14.07 -1.12
C GLU A 261 17.71 -13.41 -0.57
N VAL A 262 18.86 -13.58 -1.23
CA VAL A 262 20.13 -12.96 -0.80
C VAL A 262 20.10 -11.45 -1.06
N ARG A 263 19.56 -11.04 -2.22
CA ARG A 263 19.39 -9.61 -2.53
C ARG A 263 18.47 -8.93 -1.52
N ALA A 264 17.35 -9.57 -1.21
CA ALA A 264 16.42 -9.09 -0.19
C ALA A 264 17.09 -9.01 1.19
N ALA A 265 17.86 -10.03 1.59
CA ALA A 265 18.60 -10.04 2.85
C ALA A 265 19.60 -8.88 2.94
N LEU A 266 20.32 -8.57 1.86
CA LEU A 266 21.27 -7.45 1.82
C LEU A 266 20.56 -6.09 1.92
N ILE A 267 19.45 -5.92 1.22
CA ILE A 267 18.63 -4.71 1.32
C ILE A 267 18.09 -4.56 2.75
N GLY A 268 17.55 -5.65 3.31
CA GLY A 268 17.09 -5.70 4.70
C GLY A 268 18.19 -5.43 5.71
N ALA A 269 19.42 -5.90 5.47
CA ALA A 269 20.57 -5.60 6.31
C ALA A 269 20.92 -4.10 6.27
N GLY A 270 20.92 -3.49 5.07
CA GLY A 270 21.14 -2.05 4.91
C GLY A 270 20.07 -1.22 5.62
N VAL A 271 18.80 -1.62 5.49
CA VAL A 271 17.71 -1.02 6.27
C VAL A 271 17.89 -1.26 7.77
N GLY A 272 18.35 -2.44 8.20
CA GLY A 272 18.65 -2.73 9.60
C GLY A 272 19.71 -1.79 10.19
N VAL A 273 20.72 -1.39 9.41
CA VAL A 273 21.69 -0.36 9.81
C VAL A 273 21.01 1.00 9.97
N LEU A 274 20.11 1.37 9.05
CA LEU A 274 19.32 2.61 9.17
C LEU A 274 18.40 2.57 10.40
N VAL A 275 17.76 1.44 10.67
CA VAL A 275 16.90 1.23 11.84
C VAL A 275 17.67 1.37 13.14
N TRP A 276 18.88 0.82 13.18
CA TRP A 276 19.79 0.96 14.32
C TRP A 276 20.19 2.43 14.50
N TYR A 277 20.62 3.11 13.43
CA TYR A 277 21.06 4.52 13.51
C TYR A 277 19.92 5.50 13.85
N SER A 278 18.79 5.39 13.15
CA SER A 278 17.60 6.21 13.38
C SER A 278 16.35 5.46 12.90
N PRO A 279 15.55 4.88 13.82
CA PRO A 279 14.37 4.12 13.44
C PRO A 279 13.33 4.96 12.67
N ASN A 280 13.35 6.28 12.88
CA ASN A 280 12.46 7.27 12.24
C ASN A 280 12.73 7.47 10.74
N LEU A 281 13.93 7.12 10.25
CA LEU A 281 14.29 7.22 8.82
C LEU A 281 13.79 6.02 8.01
N ALA A 282 13.44 4.91 8.67
CA ALA A 282 13.01 3.67 8.04
C ALA A 282 11.49 3.45 8.15
N GLY A 283 10.95 2.61 7.26
CA GLY A 283 9.50 2.35 7.14
C GLY A 283 8.85 3.15 6.00
N GLY A 284 7.52 3.32 6.07
CA GLY A 284 6.73 3.93 4.99
C GLY A 284 7.02 5.41 4.74
N GLY A 285 7.37 6.18 5.77
CA GLY A 285 7.67 7.60 5.66
C GLY A 285 6.65 8.54 6.30
N ASP A 286 5.57 8.00 6.88
CA ASP A 286 4.50 8.78 7.51
C ASP A 286 5.04 9.77 8.55
N HIS A 287 6.00 9.35 9.39
CA HIS A 287 6.65 10.25 10.35
C HIS A 287 7.44 11.37 9.66
N LEU A 288 8.17 11.07 8.58
CA LEU A 288 8.93 12.08 7.82
C LEU A 288 8.00 13.11 7.17
N THR A 289 6.86 12.65 6.65
CA THR A 289 5.81 13.52 6.12
C THR A 289 5.23 14.39 7.23
N GLN A 290 4.94 13.82 8.40
CA GLN A 290 4.40 14.55 9.54
C GLN A 290 5.37 15.64 10.05
N GLU A 291 6.66 15.35 10.18
CA GLU A 291 7.67 16.33 10.57
C GLU A 291 7.78 17.46 9.53
N ALA A 292 7.78 17.12 8.23
CA ALA A 292 7.79 18.11 7.15
C ALA A 292 6.55 19.02 7.17
N LEU A 293 5.36 18.48 7.46
CA LEU A 293 4.12 19.25 7.59
C LEU A 293 4.12 20.19 8.80
N LEU A 294 4.83 19.84 9.87
CA LEU A 294 5.02 20.70 11.04
C LEU A 294 6.10 21.78 10.82
N GLY A 295 6.77 21.78 9.66
CA GLY A 295 7.87 22.68 9.36
C GLY A 295 9.19 22.28 10.06
N HIS A 296 9.27 21.06 10.58
CA HIS A 296 10.49 20.54 11.17
C HIS A 296 11.42 19.99 10.08
N GLY A 297 12.69 20.39 10.13
CA GLY A 297 13.73 19.99 9.20
C GLY A 297 14.05 21.06 8.15
N ALA A 298 15.34 21.29 7.91
CA ALA A 298 15.78 22.16 6.82
C ALA A 298 15.42 21.54 5.46
N ILE A 299 15.19 22.36 4.43
CA ILE A 299 14.95 21.90 3.04
C ILE A 299 16.06 20.93 2.59
N GLY A 300 17.31 21.16 3.01
CA GLY A 300 18.43 20.26 2.76
C GLY A 300 18.27 18.87 3.39
N ALA A 301 17.69 18.77 4.59
CA ALA A 301 17.43 17.50 5.26
C ALA A 301 16.31 16.72 4.54
N VAL A 302 15.22 17.40 4.14
CA VAL A 302 14.14 16.80 3.36
C VAL A 302 14.64 16.30 2.00
N THR A 303 15.50 17.08 1.34
CA THR A 303 16.12 16.70 0.06
C THR A 303 17.09 15.52 0.23
N ALA A 304 17.87 15.49 1.32
CA ALA A 304 18.75 14.37 1.63
C ALA A 304 17.97 13.07 1.89
N VAL A 305 16.82 13.16 2.57
CA VAL A 305 15.91 12.03 2.78
C VAL A 305 15.35 11.51 1.45
N LEU A 306 15.00 12.39 0.51
CA LEU A 306 14.54 12.00 -0.84
C LEU A 306 15.63 11.28 -1.65
N VAL A 307 16.91 11.63 -1.45
CA VAL A 307 18.02 10.97 -2.15
C VAL A 307 18.39 9.64 -1.49
N LEU A 308 18.27 9.55 -0.17
CA LEU A 308 18.63 8.36 0.61
C LEU A 308 17.60 7.22 0.46
N ARG A 309 16.33 7.55 0.26
CA ARG A 309 15.21 6.59 0.19
C ARG A 309 14.79 6.29 -1.24
#